data_AF-A0A850BPX0-F1
#
_entry.id   AF-A0A850BPX0-F1
#
_cell.length_a   1.000
_cell.length_b   1.000
_cell.length_c   1.000
_cell.angle_alpha   90.00
_cell.angle_beta   90.00
_cell.angle_gamma   90.00
#
_symmetry.space_group_name_H-M   'P 1'
#
loop_
_entity.id
_entity.type
_entity.pdbx_description
1 polymer ?
#
loop_
_entity_poly.entity_id
_entity_poly.type
_entity_poly.pdbx_seq_one_letter_code
_entity_poly.pdbx_strand_id
1 'polypeptide(L)'
;GGCAGGTASRVATGQPAATGNAEFDAFFKQVDELRAEAQKAGEDEAVARLLLVRAFALPEEAGAAATVKAAGERAKKLKDAGVLLHLELLPEAKLVTRGKGGGDAEAELKAIEEAAKSSLAFVRRMAELEKRSMELQNKRRELRSKTRTEFGARAEEIERELGDAEKALTEAAEFAAGSAGSASYFVLDLAGAVETGAGGSPLPKGVTVVRSGGRPSGKGPSAKPAGQAPPPKKTKPKGDDFEP
;
A
#
# COMPACT_ATOMS: atom_id res chain seq x y z
N GLY A 1 -28.09 -4.09 -36.26
CA GLY A 1 -28.31 -3.71 -34.86
C GLY A 1 -27.36 -2.59 -34.54
N GLY A 2 -27.88 -1.37 -34.39
CA GLY A 2 -27.07 -0.19 -34.12
C GLY A 2 -26.58 -0.20 -32.68
N CYS A 3 -25.27 -0.07 -32.50
CA CYS A 3 -24.70 0.32 -31.20
C CYS A 3 -25.17 1.75 -30.94
N ALA A 4 -26.22 1.92 -30.15
CA ALA A 4 -26.54 3.23 -29.59
C ALA A 4 -25.34 3.63 -28.74
N GLY A 5 -24.65 4.69 -29.17
CA GLY A 5 -23.58 5.33 -28.40
C GLY A 5 -24.17 5.82 -27.08
N GLY A 6 -24.12 4.97 -26.06
CA GLY A 6 -24.45 5.36 -24.71
C GLY A 6 -23.46 6.43 -24.31
N THR A 7 -23.96 7.66 -24.11
CA THR A 7 -23.18 8.74 -23.52
C THR A 7 -22.52 8.21 -22.26
N ALA A 8 -21.21 8.38 -22.16
CA ALA A 8 -20.47 7.98 -20.97
C ALA A 8 -21.07 8.68 -19.75
N SER A 9 -21.17 7.94 -18.64
CA SER A 9 -21.64 8.47 -17.37
C SER A 9 -20.77 9.62 -16.90
N ARG A 10 -21.39 10.63 -16.28
CA ARG A 10 -20.68 11.80 -15.77
C ARG A 10 -19.77 11.38 -14.62
N VAL A 11 -20.28 10.54 -13.72
CA VAL A 11 -19.47 9.98 -12.62
C VAL A 11 -18.28 9.18 -13.16
N ALA A 12 -18.47 8.38 -14.20
CA ALA A 12 -17.38 7.61 -14.81
C ALA A 12 -16.27 8.53 -15.36
N THR A 13 -16.64 9.65 -15.97
CA THR A 13 -15.70 10.65 -16.51
C THR A 13 -15.18 11.64 -15.46
N GLY A 14 -15.64 11.55 -14.20
CA GLY A 14 -15.25 12.47 -13.13
C GLY A 14 -15.89 13.86 -13.26
N GLN A 15 -16.99 13.98 -14.01
CA GLN A 15 -17.78 15.20 -14.08
C GLN A 15 -18.89 15.17 -13.02
N PRO A 16 -19.22 16.33 -12.43
CA PRO A 16 -20.29 16.41 -11.43
C PRO A 16 -21.63 16.00 -12.06
N ALA A 17 -22.26 14.99 -11.48
CA ALA A 17 -23.61 14.59 -11.86
C ALA A 17 -24.63 15.52 -11.20
N ALA A 18 -25.50 16.12 -12.03
CA ALA A 18 -26.63 16.92 -11.59
C ALA A 18 -27.92 16.26 -12.10
N THR A 19 -28.69 15.74 -11.15
CA THR A 19 -29.94 15.00 -11.36
C THR A 19 -31.16 15.92 -11.26
N GLY A 20 -31.04 17.01 -10.50
CA GLY A 20 -32.15 17.91 -10.14
C GLY A 20 -32.83 17.52 -8.83
N ASN A 21 -32.44 16.41 -8.19
CA ASN A 21 -32.86 16.02 -6.86
C ASN A 21 -31.71 16.25 -5.87
N ALA A 22 -31.96 17.04 -4.83
CA ALA A 22 -30.92 17.46 -3.87
C ALA A 22 -30.26 16.28 -3.12
N GLU A 23 -31.00 15.20 -2.84
CA GLU A 23 -30.46 14.02 -2.13
C GLU A 23 -29.43 13.28 -3.00
N PHE A 24 -29.74 13.10 -4.29
CA PHE A 24 -28.87 12.45 -5.27
C PHE A 24 -27.67 13.34 -5.61
N ASP A 25 -27.89 14.65 -5.79
CA ASP A 25 -26.82 15.59 -6.12
C ASP A 25 -25.81 15.71 -4.97
N ALA A 26 -26.28 15.73 -3.73
CA ALA A 26 -25.40 15.69 -2.56
C ALA A 26 -24.61 14.37 -2.46
N PHE A 27 -25.21 13.23 -2.84
CA PHE A 27 -24.52 11.95 -2.89
C PHE A 27 -23.40 11.96 -3.95
N PHE A 28 -23.69 12.37 -5.19
CA PHE A 28 -22.67 12.39 -6.25
C PHE A 28 -21.52 13.35 -5.92
N LYS A 29 -21.82 14.50 -5.32
CA LYS A 29 -20.79 15.41 -4.82
C LYS A 29 -19.86 14.74 -3.79
N GLN A 30 -20.42 13.98 -2.84
CA GLN A 30 -19.63 13.26 -1.85
C GLN A 30 -18.76 12.15 -2.48
N VAL A 31 -19.26 11.47 -3.52
CA VAL A 31 -18.48 10.48 -4.30
C VAL A 31 -17.31 11.17 -5.01
N ASP A 32 -17.53 12.32 -5.64
CA ASP A 32 -16.49 13.08 -6.32
C ASP A 32 -15.42 13.59 -5.34
N GLU A 33 -15.83 14.12 -4.19
CA GLU A 33 -14.93 14.56 -3.12
C GLU A 33 -14.06 13.40 -2.61
N LEU A 34 -14.67 12.24 -2.34
CA LEU A 34 -13.96 11.06 -1.86
C LEU A 34 -12.96 10.54 -2.91
N ARG A 35 -13.35 10.53 -4.20
CA ARG A 35 -12.47 10.14 -5.31
C ARG A 35 -11.27 11.09 -5.42
N ALA A 36 -11.50 12.40 -5.32
CA ALA A 36 -10.44 13.40 -5.37
C ALA A 36 -9.47 13.27 -4.17
N GLU A 37 -10.00 12.94 -2.98
CA GLU A 37 -9.19 12.67 -1.80
C GLU A 37 -8.34 11.40 -1.97
N ALA A 38 -8.91 10.32 -2.49
CA ALA A 38 -8.19 9.08 -2.77
C ALA A 38 -7.07 9.28 -3.80
N GLN A 39 -7.29 10.08 -4.84
CA GLN A 39 -6.26 10.38 -5.84
C GLN A 39 -5.04 11.11 -5.24
N LYS A 40 -5.26 11.98 -4.25
CA LYS A 40 -4.18 12.70 -3.55
C LYS A 40 -3.42 11.83 -2.56
N ALA A 41 -3.98 10.70 -2.13
CA ALA A 41 -3.38 9.91 -1.08
C ALA A 41 -2.01 9.33 -1.45
N GLY A 42 -1.72 9.07 -2.73
CA GLY A 42 -0.38 8.67 -3.16
C GLY A 42 0.69 9.75 -2.95
N GLU A 43 0.35 11.02 -3.23
CA GLU A 43 1.24 12.16 -2.98
C GLU A 43 1.44 12.38 -1.48
N ASP A 44 0.35 12.30 -0.71
CA ASP A 44 0.38 12.42 0.75
C ASP A 44 1.24 11.35 1.42
N GLU A 45 1.24 10.12 0.89
CA GLU A 45 2.09 9.03 1.39
C GLU A 45 3.59 9.36 1.20
N ALA A 46 3.96 9.93 0.05
CA ALA A 46 5.32 10.39 -0.20
C ALA A 46 5.70 11.57 0.71
N VAL A 47 4.79 12.54 0.88
CA VAL A 47 4.96 13.68 1.77
C VAL A 47 5.21 13.24 3.21
N ALA A 48 4.51 12.20 3.69
CA ALA A 48 4.71 11.66 5.04
C ALA A 48 6.14 11.17 5.31
N ARG A 49 6.89 10.78 4.26
CA ARG A 49 8.30 10.33 4.36
C ARG A 49 9.32 11.42 4.05
N LEU A 50 8.90 12.52 3.44
CA LEU A 50 9.80 13.53 2.87
C LEU A 50 10.76 14.16 3.90
N LEU A 51 10.30 14.34 5.14
CA LEU A 51 11.14 14.85 6.23
C LEU A 51 12.34 13.93 6.49
N LEU A 52 12.14 12.62 6.46
CA LEU A 52 13.20 11.65 6.69
C LEU A 52 14.15 11.53 5.49
N VAL A 53 13.59 11.59 4.28
CA VAL A 53 14.37 11.65 3.02
C VAL A 53 15.34 12.83 3.05
N ARG A 54 14.84 14.02 3.41
CA ARG A 54 15.65 15.25 3.52
C ARG A 54 16.68 15.18 4.64
N ALA A 55 16.29 14.68 5.82
CA ALA A 55 17.20 14.55 6.96
C ALA A 55 18.39 13.63 6.68
N PHE A 56 18.19 12.60 5.84
CA PHE A 56 19.26 11.69 5.43
C PHE A 56 19.93 12.06 4.11
N ALA A 57 19.63 13.25 3.56
CA ALA A 57 20.15 13.72 2.28
C ALA A 57 20.00 12.68 1.15
N LEU A 58 18.88 11.95 1.15
CA LEU A 58 18.52 11.00 0.10
C LEU A 58 17.90 11.76 -1.09
N PRO A 59 17.93 11.18 -2.31
CA PRO A 59 17.17 11.71 -3.45
C PRO A 59 15.69 11.87 -3.10
N GLU A 60 15.00 12.89 -3.62
CA GLU A 60 13.59 13.15 -3.27
C GLU A 60 12.67 11.98 -3.70
N GLU A 61 13.06 11.27 -4.75
CA GLU A 61 12.42 10.05 -5.25
C GLU A 61 12.78 8.77 -4.48
N ALA A 62 13.51 8.86 -3.36
CA ALA A 62 13.86 7.70 -2.55
C ALA A 62 12.60 6.98 -2.02
N GLY A 63 12.43 5.73 -2.45
CA GLY A 63 11.35 4.87 -1.99
C GLY A 63 11.48 4.45 -0.53
N ALA A 64 10.38 3.96 0.05
CA ALA A 64 10.28 3.54 1.44
C ALA A 64 11.44 2.62 1.91
N ALA A 65 11.80 1.61 1.12
CA ALA A 65 12.86 0.67 1.45
C ALA A 65 14.25 1.32 1.57
N ALA A 66 14.57 2.28 0.69
CA ALA A 66 15.84 3.01 0.75
C ALA A 66 15.90 3.90 2.00
N THR A 67 14.80 4.57 2.32
CA THR A 67 14.67 5.42 3.52
C THR A 67 14.82 4.60 4.81
N VAL A 68 14.16 3.44 4.90
CA VAL A 68 14.30 2.51 6.04
C VAL A 68 15.75 2.02 6.17
N LYS A 69 16.40 1.64 5.07
CA LYS A 69 17.79 1.19 5.08
C LYS A 69 18.72 2.29 5.61
N ALA A 70 18.56 3.52 5.14
CA ALA A 70 19.33 4.66 5.62
C ALA A 70 19.10 4.93 7.12
N ALA A 71 17.84 4.84 7.58
CA ALA A 71 17.50 4.94 9.00
C ALA A 71 18.23 3.87 9.83
N GLY A 72 18.24 2.62 9.36
CA GLY A 72 18.92 1.52 10.05
C GLY A 72 20.44 1.65 10.06
N GLU A 73 21.05 2.15 8.98
CA GLU A 73 22.48 2.47 8.96
C GLU A 73 22.82 3.59 9.95
N ARG A 74 21.96 4.60 10.07
CA ARG A 74 22.16 5.69 11.02
C ARG A 74 21.98 5.23 12.46
N ALA A 75 20.94 4.43 12.73
CA ALA A 75 20.71 3.83 14.04
C ALA A 75 21.89 2.96 14.50
N LYS A 76 22.50 2.18 13.59
CA LYS A 76 23.72 1.42 13.89
C LYS A 76 24.89 2.32 14.29
N LYS A 77 25.15 3.40 13.55
CA LYS A 77 26.20 4.37 13.89
C LYS A 77 25.97 5.01 15.25
N LEU A 78 24.72 5.36 15.56
CA LEU A 78 24.35 5.91 16.87
C LEU A 78 24.53 4.89 17.99
N LYS A 79 24.19 3.62 17.76
CA LYS A 79 24.45 2.52 18.69
C LYS A 79 25.94 2.35 18.98
N ASP A 80 26.78 2.38 17.95
CA ASP A 80 28.24 2.27 18.09
C ASP A 80 28.82 3.47 18.87
N ALA A 81 28.15 4.63 18.81
CA ALA A 81 28.43 5.81 19.63
C ALA A 81 27.80 5.77 21.04
N GLY A 82 27.17 4.67 21.43
CA GLY A 82 26.56 4.48 22.76
C GLY A 82 25.14 5.05 22.91
N VAL A 83 24.49 5.44 21.81
CA VAL A 83 23.09 5.90 21.78
C VAL A 83 22.18 4.74 21.37
N LEU A 84 21.33 4.30 22.29
CA LEU A 84 20.29 3.31 22.01
C LEU A 84 19.00 4.01 21.65
N LEU A 85 18.22 3.39 20.77
CA LEU A 85 16.98 3.87 20.18
C LEU A 85 15.90 2.78 20.27
N HIS A 86 14.66 3.20 20.41
CA HIS A 86 13.46 2.38 20.38
C HIS A 86 12.30 3.24 19.89
N LEU A 87 11.60 2.81 18.84
CA LEU A 87 10.44 3.51 18.32
C LEU A 87 9.17 2.87 18.89
N GLU A 88 8.55 3.55 19.86
CA GLU A 88 7.24 3.18 20.38
C GLU A 88 6.18 3.64 19.38
N LEU A 89 5.24 2.77 19.01
CA LEU A 89 4.20 3.09 18.03
C LEU A 89 2.83 3.38 18.66
N LEU A 90 2.64 3.04 19.93
CA LEU A 90 1.38 3.14 20.64
C LEU A 90 1.54 3.93 21.95
N PRO A 91 0.59 4.82 22.31
CA PRO A 91 -0.61 5.21 21.54
C PRO A 91 -0.31 6.15 20.35
N GLU A 92 0.85 6.81 20.37
CA GLU A 92 1.38 7.66 19.32
C GLU A 92 2.85 7.31 19.07
N ALA A 93 3.34 7.54 17.85
CA ALA A 93 4.73 7.27 17.53
C ALA A 93 5.66 8.19 18.34
N LYS A 94 6.59 7.59 19.07
CA LYS A 94 7.56 8.27 19.92
C LYS A 94 8.91 7.57 19.87
N LEU A 95 9.98 8.32 19.61
CA LEU A 95 11.32 7.77 19.60
C LEU A 95 11.95 7.92 20.99
N VAL A 96 12.14 6.78 21.66
CA VAL A 96 12.83 6.69 22.94
C VAL A 96 14.32 6.54 22.69
N THR A 97 15.12 7.40 23.32
CA THR A 97 16.58 7.36 23.24
C THR A 97 17.22 7.15 24.62
N ARG A 98 18.36 6.47 24.66
CA ARG A 98 19.23 6.35 25.85
C ARG A 98 20.67 6.61 25.45
N GLY A 99 21.38 7.45 26.21
CA GLY A 99 22.72 7.93 25.87
C GLY A 99 22.69 9.41 25.42
N LYS A 100 23.87 10.02 25.28
CA LYS A 100 23.97 11.41 24.78
C LYS A 100 24.36 11.39 23.31
N GLY A 101 23.44 11.82 22.44
CA GLY A 101 23.74 12.10 21.03
C GLY A 101 24.48 13.43 20.86
N GLY A 102 25.25 13.56 19.78
CA GLY A 102 25.79 14.84 19.32
C GLY A 102 24.76 15.62 18.50
N GLY A 103 25.06 16.89 18.15
CA GLY A 103 24.10 17.83 17.55
C GLY A 103 23.34 17.31 16.32
N ASP A 104 24.05 16.81 15.29
CA ASP A 104 23.40 16.33 14.06
C ASP A 104 22.49 15.11 14.28
N ALA A 105 22.73 14.34 15.35
CA ALA A 105 21.88 13.20 15.69
C ALA A 105 20.48 13.63 16.12
N GLU A 106 20.32 14.78 16.77
CA GLU A 106 19.02 15.23 17.27
C GLU A 106 18.04 15.55 16.14
N ALA A 107 18.52 16.18 15.07
CA ALA A 107 17.71 16.49 13.89
C ALA A 107 17.23 15.23 13.17
N GLU A 108 18.11 14.23 13.02
CA GLU A 108 17.79 12.95 12.40
C GLU A 108 16.83 12.11 13.23
N LEU A 109 17.02 12.07 14.56
CA LEU A 109 16.14 11.38 15.50
C LEU A 109 14.73 11.98 15.46
N LYS A 110 14.64 13.31 15.44
CA LYS A 110 13.36 14.00 15.27
C LYS A 110 12.72 13.68 13.92
N ALA A 111 13.51 13.60 12.84
CA ALA A 111 12.98 13.25 11.52
C ALA A 111 12.42 11.81 11.48
N ILE A 112 13.06 10.85 12.16
CA ILE A 112 12.56 9.48 12.30
C ILE A 112 11.19 9.48 13.01
N GLU A 113 11.09 10.18 14.14
CA GLU A 113 9.85 10.27 14.92
C GLU A 113 8.72 10.92 14.12
N GLU A 114 8.99 12.07 13.48
CA GLU A 114 7.99 12.80 12.70
C GLU A 114 7.54 12.04 11.44
N ALA A 115 8.43 11.29 10.80
CA ALA A 115 8.03 10.41 9.69
C ALA A 115 7.11 9.28 10.18
N ALA A 116 7.41 8.65 11.32
CA ALA A 116 6.55 7.63 11.90
C ALA A 116 5.17 8.20 12.29
N LYS A 117 5.12 9.38 12.93
CA LYS A 117 3.86 10.08 13.25
C LYS A 117 3.06 10.42 12.01
N SER A 118 3.71 11.00 11.00
CA SER A 118 3.06 11.41 9.75
C SER A 118 2.50 10.22 8.99
N SER A 119 3.24 9.11 8.91
CA SER A 119 2.75 7.87 8.29
C SER A 119 1.60 7.25 9.07
N LEU A 120 1.63 7.22 10.41
CA LEU A 120 0.48 6.74 11.20
C LEU A 120 -0.75 7.64 11.08
N ALA A 121 -0.56 8.96 11.01
CA ALA A 121 -1.65 9.90 10.74
C ALA A 121 -2.25 9.66 9.35
N PHE A 122 -1.42 9.39 8.35
CA PHE A 122 -1.88 9.01 7.02
C PHE A 122 -2.68 7.69 7.02
N VAL A 123 -2.21 6.65 7.71
CA VAL A 123 -2.95 5.38 7.88
C VAL A 123 -4.35 5.63 8.46
N ARG A 124 -4.46 6.47 9.50
CA ARG A 124 -5.76 6.81 10.11
C ARG A 124 -6.69 7.55 9.14
N ARG A 125 -6.15 8.48 8.35
CA ARG A 125 -6.92 9.18 7.31
C ARG A 125 -7.46 8.22 6.25
N MET A 126 -6.65 7.25 5.83
CA MET A 126 -7.07 6.23 4.86
C MET A 126 -8.16 5.30 5.42
N ALA A 127 -8.06 4.91 6.69
CA ALA A 127 -9.12 4.14 7.36
C ALA A 127 -10.45 4.91 7.42
N GLU A 128 -10.41 6.23 7.64
CA GLU A 128 -11.62 7.06 7.61
C GLU A 128 -12.17 7.22 6.18
N LEU A 129 -11.30 7.23 5.15
CA LEU A 129 -11.73 7.23 3.75
C LEU A 129 -12.46 5.91 3.41
N GLU A 130 -11.91 4.77 3.80
CA GLU A 130 -12.54 3.45 3.64
C GLU A 130 -13.92 3.40 4.31
N LYS A 131 -14.01 3.89 5.55
CA LYS A 131 -15.29 3.98 6.28
C LYS A 131 -16.31 4.84 5.55
N ARG A 132 -15.94 6.05 5.13
CA ARG A 132 -16.83 6.94 4.35
C ARG A 132 -17.26 6.30 3.02
N SER A 133 -16.39 5.54 2.37
CA SER A 133 -16.75 4.80 1.16
C SER A 133 -17.85 3.77 1.43
N MET A 134 -17.74 2.99 2.51
CA MET A 134 -18.80 2.05 2.92
C MET A 134 -20.12 2.74 3.24
N GLU A 135 -20.08 3.88 3.94
CA GLU A 135 -21.28 4.68 4.25
C GLU A 135 -21.96 5.16 2.95
N LEU A 136 -21.19 5.66 1.99
CA LEU A 136 -21.70 6.06 0.67
C LEU A 136 -22.23 4.87 -0.13
N GLN A 137 -21.63 3.68 -0.03
CA GLN A 137 -22.17 2.49 -0.67
C GLN A 137 -23.55 2.11 -0.11
N ASN A 138 -23.77 2.26 1.20
CA ASN A 138 -25.08 2.04 1.80
C ASN A 138 -26.09 3.07 1.29
N LYS A 139 -25.73 4.36 1.32
CA LYS A 139 -26.56 5.44 0.78
C LYS A 139 -26.91 5.25 -0.70
N ARG A 140 -25.97 4.77 -1.51
CA ARG A 140 -26.22 4.42 -2.92
C ARG A 140 -27.31 3.36 -3.07
N ARG A 141 -27.32 2.33 -2.23
CA ARG A 141 -28.35 1.26 -2.27
C ARG A 141 -29.71 1.82 -1.90
N GLU A 142 -29.78 2.69 -0.90
CA GLU A 142 -31.00 3.41 -0.52
C GLU A 142 -31.52 4.27 -1.66
N LEU A 143 -30.67 5.11 -2.25
CA LEU A 143 -31.03 5.96 -3.39
C LEU A 143 -31.52 5.15 -4.59
N ARG A 144 -30.86 4.03 -4.89
CA ARG A 144 -31.26 3.13 -5.98
C ARG A 144 -32.70 2.61 -5.83
N SER A 145 -33.14 2.35 -4.59
CA SER A 145 -34.52 1.91 -4.33
C SER A 145 -35.57 2.98 -4.62
N LYS A 146 -35.19 4.27 -4.55
CA LYS A 146 -36.05 5.43 -4.81
C LYS A 146 -36.04 5.86 -6.29
N THR A 147 -35.00 5.50 -7.04
CA THR A 147 -34.72 6.03 -8.38
C THR A 147 -35.91 5.94 -9.35
N ARG A 148 -36.61 4.79 -9.42
CA ARG A 148 -37.74 4.62 -10.34
C ARG A 148 -38.91 5.54 -10.02
N THR A 149 -39.19 5.73 -8.74
CA THR A 149 -40.28 6.59 -8.26
C THR A 149 -39.96 8.07 -8.48
N GLU A 150 -38.73 8.49 -8.20
CA GLU A 150 -38.31 9.89 -8.28
C GLU A 150 -38.10 10.39 -9.71
N PHE A 151 -37.66 9.52 -10.63
CA PHE A 151 -37.19 9.95 -11.96
C PHE A 151 -37.98 9.40 -13.14
N GLY A 152 -38.88 8.43 -12.95
CA GLY A 152 -39.74 7.88 -14.02
C GLY A 152 -38.93 7.47 -15.26
N ALA A 153 -39.15 8.16 -16.39
CA ALA A 153 -38.46 7.89 -17.65
C ALA A 153 -36.93 8.09 -17.60
N ARG A 154 -36.41 8.88 -16.65
CA ARG A 154 -34.96 9.09 -16.44
C ARG A 154 -34.33 8.07 -15.47
N ALA A 155 -35.11 7.13 -14.93
CA ALA A 155 -34.61 6.21 -13.92
C ALA A 155 -33.39 5.39 -14.38
N GLU A 156 -33.39 4.91 -15.63
CA GLU A 156 -32.26 4.14 -16.18
C GLU A 156 -30.96 4.94 -16.28
N GLU A 157 -31.05 6.24 -16.60
CA GLU A 157 -29.92 7.17 -16.62
C GLU A 157 -29.31 7.26 -15.21
N ILE A 158 -30.15 7.51 -14.21
CA ILE A 158 -29.71 7.66 -12.82
C ILE A 158 -29.21 6.34 -12.23
N GLU A 159 -29.83 5.21 -12.55
CA GLU A 159 -29.35 3.88 -12.15
C GLU A 159 -27.94 3.59 -12.72
N ARG A 160 -27.64 4.07 -13.93
CA ARG A 160 -26.29 3.97 -14.52
C ARG A 160 -25.28 4.82 -13.77
N GLU A 161 -25.61 6.09 -13.49
CA GLU A 161 -24.74 6.98 -12.71
C GLU A 161 -24.44 6.40 -11.31
N LEU A 162 -25.45 5.84 -10.63
CA LEU A 162 -25.27 5.13 -9.36
C LEU A 162 -24.37 3.89 -9.50
N GLY A 163 -24.47 3.15 -10.61
CA GLY A 163 -23.62 2.01 -10.91
C GLY A 163 -22.15 2.38 -11.14
N ASP A 164 -21.88 3.55 -11.72
CA ASP A 164 -20.51 4.04 -11.87
C ASP A 164 -19.98 4.66 -10.58
N ALA A 165 -20.85 5.26 -9.75
CA ALA A 165 -20.48 5.67 -8.40
C ALA A 165 -20.05 4.48 -7.53
N GLU A 166 -20.67 3.31 -7.67
CA GLU A 166 -20.24 2.07 -7.01
C GLU A 166 -18.78 1.71 -7.34
N LYS A 167 -18.41 1.79 -8.63
CA LYS A 167 -17.04 1.49 -9.07
C LYS A 167 -16.06 2.50 -8.47
N ALA A 168 -16.36 3.80 -8.57
CA ALA A 168 -15.51 4.85 -8.01
C ALA A 168 -15.30 4.71 -6.50
N LEU A 169 -16.36 4.38 -5.75
CA LEU A 169 -16.28 4.12 -4.30
C LEU A 169 -15.42 2.89 -3.98
N THR A 170 -15.58 1.82 -4.76
CA THR A 170 -14.79 0.58 -4.59
C THR A 170 -13.31 0.83 -4.89
N GLU A 171 -13.00 1.46 -6.01
CA GLU A 171 -11.63 1.84 -6.38
C GLU A 171 -10.97 2.72 -5.32
N ALA A 172 -11.71 3.71 -4.79
CA ALA A 172 -11.19 4.58 -3.73
C ALA A 172 -10.94 3.84 -2.41
N ALA A 173 -11.81 2.89 -2.03
CA ALA A 173 -11.62 2.07 -0.85
C ALA A 173 -10.42 1.12 -0.99
N GLU A 174 -10.29 0.45 -2.13
CA GLU A 174 -9.15 -0.43 -2.43
C GLU A 174 -7.83 0.36 -2.42
N PHE A 175 -7.83 1.55 -3.03
CA PHE A 175 -6.67 2.45 -3.01
C PHE A 175 -6.30 2.85 -1.58
N ALA A 176 -7.27 3.32 -0.80
CA ALA A 176 -7.03 3.72 0.60
C ALA A 176 -6.50 2.56 1.44
N ALA A 177 -7.05 1.35 1.30
CA ALA A 177 -6.56 0.17 1.99
C ALA A 177 -5.12 -0.20 1.58
N GLY A 178 -4.81 -0.15 0.27
CA GLY A 178 -3.46 -0.41 -0.24
C GLY A 178 -2.42 0.60 0.27
N SER A 179 -2.76 1.90 0.26
CA SER A 179 -1.90 2.96 0.79
C SER A 179 -1.75 2.89 2.31
N ALA A 180 -2.83 2.62 3.05
CA ALA A 180 -2.77 2.40 4.50
C ALA A 180 -1.86 1.20 4.85
N GLY A 181 -1.98 0.11 4.10
CA GLY A 181 -1.14 -1.07 4.26
C GLY A 181 0.34 -0.75 4.01
N SER A 182 0.64 -0.04 2.93
CA SER A 182 2.01 0.36 2.57
C SER A 182 2.64 1.28 3.60
N ALA A 183 1.89 2.29 4.07
CA ALA A 183 2.36 3.20 5.12
C ALA A 183 2.54 2.49 6.47
N SER A 184 1.64 1.56 6.82
CA SER A 184 1.78 0.75 8.04
C SER A 184 3.03 -0.13 7.98
N TYR A 185 3.27 -0.76 6.84
CA TYR A 185 4.46 -1.59 6.61
C TYR A 185 5.74 -0.76 6.73
N PHE A 186 5.77 0.44 6.14
CA PHE A 186 6.89 1.38 6.28
C PHE A 186 7.18 1.72 7.75
N VAL A 187 6.16 2.01 8.57
CA VAL A 187 6.35 2.34 9.99
C VAL A 187 6.89 1.15 10.78
N LEU A 188 6.41 -0.07 10.50
CA LEU A 188 6.90 -1.29 11.15
C LEU A 188 8.35 -1.60 10.78
N ASP A 189 8.69 -1.48 9.49
CA ASP A 189 10.04 -1.64 8.99
C ASP A 189 11.00 -0.58 9.57
N LEU A 190 10.54 0.67 9.65
CA LEU A 190 11.28 1.76 10.29
C LEU A 190 11.55 1.44 11.76
N ALA A 191 10.53 1.01 12.52
CA ALA A 191 10.68 0.62 13.92
C ALA A 191 11.71 -0.52 14.08
N GLY A 192 11.61 -1.56 13.25
CA GLY A 192 12.57 -2.66 13.25
C GLY A 192 13.99 -2.25 12.87
N ALA A 193 14.14 -1.31 11.95
CA ALA A 193 15.44 -0.81 11.50
C ALA A 193 16.15 0.06 12.54
N VAL A 194 15.40 0.87 13.30
CA VAL A 194 15.97 1.78 14.31
C VAL A 194 16.09 1.15 15.71
N GLU A 195 15.48 -0.01 15.94
CA GLU A 195 15.57 -0.72 17.21
C GLU A 195 17.02 -1.09 17.56
N THR A 196 17.54 -0.51 18.64
CA THR A 196 18.90 -0.76 19.11
C THR A 196 18.96 -1.08 20.61
N GLY A 197 17.82 -1.23 21.28
CA GLY A 197 17.71 -1.73 22.64
C GLY A 197 17.32 -0.70 23.70
N ALA A 198 16.84 0.51 23.32
CA ALA A 198 16.41 1.50 24.32
C ALA A 198 15.10 1.11 25.03
N GLY A 199 14.28 0.24 24.44
CA GLY A 199 13.05 -0.28 25.03
C GLY A 199 13.28 -1.31 26.14
N GLY A 200 14.52 -1.74 26.36
CA GLY A 200 14.85 -2.72 27.39
C GLY A 200 14.76 -2.14 28.81
N SER A 201 13.74 -2.53 29.57
CA SER A 201 14.00 -2.94 30.96
C SER A 201 15.01 -4.12 30.90
N PRO A 202 15.98 -4.26 31.82
CA PRO A 202 17.06 -5.24 31.66
C PRO A 202 16.47 -6.65 31.51
N LEU A 203 16.52 -7.18 30.29
CA LEU A 203 16.15 -8.56 30.04
C LEU A 203 17.16 -9.45 30.80
N PRO A 204 16.70 -10.45 31.57
CA PRO A 204 17.60 -11.39 32.22
C PRO A 204 18.50 -12.03 31.17
N LYS A 205 19.81 -12.07 31.46
CA LYS A 205 20.84 -12.68 30.61
C LYS A 205 20.42 -14.12 30.27
N GLY A 206 20.01 -14.38 29.02
CA GLY A 206 19.68 -15.74 28.60
C GLY A 206 18.83 -15.90 27.34
N VAL A 207 18.19 -14.86 26.82
CA VAL A 207 17.37 -14.99 25.61
C VAL A 207 18.15 -14.54 24.37
N THR A 208 18.73 -15.52 23.68
CA THR A 208 19.29 -15.35 22.35
C THR A 208 18.14 -15.12 21.36
N VAL A 209 17.93 -13.87 20.96
CA VAL A 209 17.04 -13.56 19.83
C VAL A 209 17.71 -14.11 18.57
N VAL A 210 17.17 -15.19 18.04
CA VAL A 210 17.56 -15.75 16.74
C VAL A 210 17.17 -14.72 15.69
N ARG A 211 18.16 -13.95 15.22
CA ARG A 211 18.05 -13.17 13.99
C ARG A 211 17.81 -14.16 12.85
N SER A 212 16.67 -14.07 12.19
CA SER A 212 16.42 -14.73 10.90
C SER A 212 17.25 -14.03 9.81
N GLY A 213 18.57 -14.25 9.87
CA GLY A 213 19.50 -13.89 8.82
C GLY A 213 19.71 -15.06 7.88
N GLY A 214 19.64 -14.78 6.58
CA GLY A 214 20.35 -15.51 5.54
C GLY A 214 19.85 -16.93 5.25
N ARG A 215 19.16 -17.08 4.12
CA ARG A 215 19.00 -18.37 3.44
C ARG A 215 20.40 -18.97 3.17
N PRO A 216 20.76 -20.11 3.76
CA PRO A 216 22.00 -20.80 3.41
C PRO A 216 21.75 -21.61 2.13
N SER A 217 22.58 -21.37 1.13
CA SER A 217 22.71 -22.21 -0.07
C SER A 217 23.28 -23.57 0.33
N GLY A 218 22.41 -24.50 0.73
CA GLY A 218 22.76 -25.86 1.12
C GLY A 218 22.43 -26.87 0.02
N LYS A 219 23.48 -27.42 -0.60
CA LYS A 219 23.47 -28.63 -1.42
C LYS A 219 22.71 -29.76 -0.71
N GLY A 220 21.57 -30.17 -1.28
CA GLY A 220 20.90 -31.43 -0.95
C GLY A 220 21.39 -32.57 -1.85
N PRO A 221 21.48 -33.82 -1.34
CA PRO A 221 21.95 -34.98 -2.08
C PRO A 221 20.91 -35.51 -3.09
N SER A 222 21.44 -36.08 -4.17
CA SER A 222 20.74 -36.60 -5.34
C SER A 222 19.68 -37.66 -5.02
N ALA A 223 18.42 -37.37 -5.36
CA ALA A 223 17.37 -38.36 -5.56
C ALA A 223 17.28 -38.72 -7.05
N LYS A 224 17.40 -40.01 -7.36
CA LYS A 224 17.25 -40.60 -8.71
C LYS A 224 15.83 -40.36 -9.26
N PRO A 225 15.66 -39.95 -10.53
CA PRO A 225 14.40 -40.10 -11.21
C PRO A 225 14.25 -41.51 -11.81
N ALA A 226 13.09 -42.10 -11.56
CA ALA A 226 12.59 -43.27 -12.26
C ALA A 226 12.08 -42.89 -13.66
N GLY A 227 12.27 -43.79 -14.63
CA GLY A 227 11.39 -43.93 -15.79
C GLY A 227 11.59 -42.97 -16.96
N GLN A 228 12.65 -43.15 -17.75
CA GLN A 228 12.63 -42.81 -19.17
C GLN A 228 12.89 -44.07 -19.99
N ALA A 229 11.88 -44.45 -20.78
CA ALA A 229 11.98 -45.51 -21.79
C ALA A 229 12.97 -45.08 -22.89
N PRO A 230 13.79 -46.00 -23.42
CA PRO A 230 14.74 -45.67 -24.47
C PRO A 230 14.04 -45.37 -25.80
N PRO A 231 14.55 -44.43 -26.61
CA PRO A 231 14.01 -44.15 -27.94
C PRO A 231 14.31 -45.31 -28.92
N PRO A 232 13.43 -45.54 -29.91
CA PRO A 232 13.60 -46.62 -30.88
C PRO A 232 14.78 -46.40 -31.84
N LYS A 233 15.51 -47.48 -32.12
CA LYS A 233 16.64 -47.51 -33.05
C LYS A 233 16.19 -47.20 -34.48
N LYS A 234 16.86 -46.25 -35.13
CA LYS A 234 16.74 -45.97 -36.57
C LYS A 234 17.21 -47.18 -37.39
N THR A 235 16.30 -47.84 -38.09
CA THR A 235 16.61 -48.77 -39.16
C THR A 235 16.93 -47.99 -40.44
N LYS A 236 18.06 -48.30 -41.07
CA LYS A 236 18.41 -47.83 -42.42
C LYS A 236 17.42 -48.42 -43.43
N PRO A 237 16.86 -47.63 -44.36
CA PRO A 237 16.14 -48.18 -45.49
C PRO A 237 17.13 -48.84 -46.45
N LYS A 238 16.83 -50.11 -46.79
CA LYS A 238 17.41 -50.86 -47.90
C LYS A 238 16.71 -50.36 -49.16
N GLY A 239 17.48 -49.97 -50.16
CA GLY A 239 16.95 -49.53 -51.45
C GLY A 239 16.27 -50.68 -52.18
N ASP A 240 15.20 -50.35 -52.90
CA ASP A 240 14.66 -51.13 -54.00
C ASP A 240 14.46 -50.17 -55.18
N ASP A 241 15.30 -50.41 -56.19
CA ASP A 241 15.08 -50.33 -57.62
C ASP A 241 13.82 -49.62 -58.15
N PHE A 242 14.07 -48.51 -58.84
CA PHE A 242 13.26 -48.09 -60.00
C PHE A 242 14.21 -47.89 -61.18
N GLU A 243 14.15 -48.81 -62.14
CA GLU A 243 14.70 -48.69 -63.49
C GLU A 243 13.82 -47.78 -64.37
N PRO A 244 14.37 -47.23 -65.49
CA PRO A 244 13.86 -46.05 -66.21
C PRO A 244 12.56 -46.22 -67.00
#